data_AF-A0A5N5F4K8-F1
#
_entry.id   AF-A0A5N5F4K8-F1
#
_cell.length_a   1.000
_cell.length_b   1.000
_cell.length_c   1.000
_cell.angle_alpha   90.00
_cell.angle_beta   90.00
_cell.angle_gamma   90.00
#
_symmetry.space_group_name_H-M   'P 1'
#
loop_
_entity.id
_entity.type
_entity.pdbx_description
1 polymer ?
#
loop_
_entity_poly.entity_id
_entity_poly.type
_entity_poly.pdbx_seq_one_letter_code
_entity_poly.pdbx_strand_id
1 'polypeptide(L)'
;MVTELLDNGFVAFLLLYPELLSIELHNGGEISYDLYVGGKVTYIDNCDKDLMSLQVIDDMVEALGYSEQFMNYYYKIPNMDLSNGLKSIQSDFDV
;
A
#
# COMPACT_ATOMS: atom_id res chain seq x y z
N MET A 1 -5.64 -27.08 -12.54
CA MET A 1 -4.39 -26.38 -12.85
C MET A 1 -4.19 -26.48 -14.35
N VAL A 2 -4.35 -25.38 -15.08
CA VAL A 2 -4.20 -25.35 -16.54
C VAL A 2 -3.01 -24.47 -16.86
N THR A 3 -2.02 -25.03 -17.55
CA THR A 3 -0.91 -24.32 -18.16
C THR A 3 -1.15 -24.32 -19.67
N GLU A 4 -1.27 -23.16 -20.29
CA GLU A 4 -1.13 -23.06 -21.75
C GLU A 4 0.18 -22.33 -22.07
N LEU A 5 1.00 -22.98 -22.89
CA LEU A 5 2.18 -22.39 -23.51
C LEU A 5 1.73 -21.64 -24.76
N LEU A 6 2.14 -20.37 -24.92
CA LEU A 6 2.04 -19.69 -26.21
C LEU A 6 3.41 -19.65 -26.88
N ASP A 7 3.38 -19.83 -28.20
CA ASP A 7 4.43 -20.42 -29.05
C ASP A 7 5.69 -19.55 -29.30
N ASN A 8 6.07 -18.67 -28.37
CA ASN A 8 7.20 -17.74 -28.51
C ASN A 8 8.12 -17.68 -27.28
N GLY A 9 8.13 -18.71 -26.42
CA GLY A 9 9.14 -18.88 -25.37
C GLY A 9 9.09 -17.90 -24.18
N PHE A 10 8.09 -17.02 -24.14
CA PHE A 10 7.79 -16.24 -22.93
C PHE A 10 6.89 -17.07 -22.02
N VAL A 11 7.43 -17.51 -20.88
CA VAL A 11 6.62 -17.96 -19.75
C VAL A 11 6.09 -16.68 -19.10
N ALA A 12 4.92 -16.23 -19.54
CA ALA A 12 4.12 -15.36 -18.69
C ALA A 12 3.70 -16.24 -17.51
N PHE A 13 4.48 -16.16 -16.44
CA PHE A 13 4.06 -16.59 -15.12
C PHE A 13 2.88 -15.65 -14.76
N LEU A 14 1.71 -15.96 -15.31
CA LEU A 14 0.42 -15.49 -14.81
C LEU A 14 0.24 -16.19 -13.47
N LEU A 15 1.02 -15.71 -12.51
CA LEU A 15 0.87 -16.01 -11.12
C LEU A 15 -0.43 -15.34 -10.74
N LEU A 16 -1.49 -16.13 -10.77
CA LEU A 16 -2.59 -16.01 -9.83
C LEU A 16 -1.94 -15.98 -8.44
N TYR A 17 -1.55 -14.79 -7.98
CA TYR A 17 -1.10 -14.59 -6.62
C TYR A 17 -2.32 -14.16 -5.79
N PRO A 18 -3.01 -15.08 -5.11
CA PRO A 18 -4.04 -14.71 -4.14
C PRO A 18 -3.48 -13.95 -2.92
N GLU A 19 -2.15 -13.80 -2.83
CA GLU A 19 -1.42 -13.24 -1.69
C GLU A 19 -0.99 -11.77 -1.88
N LEU A 20 -1.17 -11.18 -3.07
CA LEU A 20 -0.81 -9.78 -3.31
C LEU A 20 -1.92 -8.82 -2.90
N LEU A 21 -1.54 -7.66 -2.37
CA LEU A 21 -2.46 -6.58 -2.01
C LEU A 21 -2.20 -5.33 -2.86
N SER A 22 -3.23 -4.49 -2.97
CA SER A 22 -3.13 -3.13 -3.49
C SER A 22 -3.19 -2.15 -2.33
N ILE A 23 -2.26 -1.20 -2.30
CA ILE A 23 -2.21 -0.12 -1.30
C ILE A 23 -2.81 1.14 -1.90
N GLU A 24 -3.77 1.73 -1.20
CA GLU A 24 -4.27 3.07 -1.43
C GLU A 24 -3.55 4.06 -0.51
N LEU A 25 -2.58 4.81 -1.04
CA LEU A 25 -1.75 5.74 -0.28
C LEU A 25 -2.19 7.18 -0.46
N HIS A 26 -2.69 7.78 0.62
CA HIS A 26 -3.10 9.19 0.68
C HIS A 26 -1.90 10.07 1.05
N ASN A 27 -1.47 10.97 0.15
CA ASN A 27 -0.26 11.79 0.32
C ASN A 27 -0.45 13.28 -0.06
N GLY A 28 0.29 14.17 0.62
CA GLY A 28 0.33 15.61 0.32
C GLY A 28 -0.91 16.43 0.72
N GLY A 29 -1.80 15.85 1.53
CA GLY A 29 -3.02 16.48 2.06
C GLY A 29 -3.17 16.31 3.57
N GLU A 30 -4.39 16.50 4.06
CA GLU A 30 -4.73 16.43 5.49
C GLU A 30 -6.07 15.72 5.73
N ILE A 31 -6.29 15.27 6.96
CA ILE A 31 -7.59 14.76 7.41
C ILE A 31 -8.38 15.92 8.01
N SER A 32 -9.56 16.19 7.47
CA SER A 32 -10.48 17.24 7.91
C SER A 32 -11.91 16.71 7.92
N TYR A 33 -12.61 16.82 9.06
CA TYR A 33 -13.99 16.35 9.25
C TYR A 33 -14.25 14.92 8.73
N ASP A 34 -13.38 13.97 9.09
CA ASP A 34 -13.43 12.56 8.63
C ASP A 34 -13.27 12.34 7.12
N LEU A 35 -12.69 13.32 6.42
CA LEU A 35 -12.36 13.22 5.00
C LEU A 35 -10.88 13.53 4.78
N TYR A 36 -10.28 12.86 3.79
CA TYR A 36 -8.99 13.26 3.29
C TYR A 36 -9.15 14.38 2.25
N VAL A 37 -8.47 15.51 2.44
CA VAL A 37 -8.64 16.72 1.61
C VAL A 37 -7.29 17.31 1.21
N GLY A 38 -7.26 17.98 0.04
CA GLY A 38 -6.10 18.74 -0.43
C GLY A 38 -4.90 17.91 -0.95
N GLY A 39 -4.93 16.59 -0.82
CA GLY A 39 -3.86 15.69 -1.26
C GLY A 39 -4.18 14.89 -2.52
N LYS A 40 -3.41 13.83 -2.73
CA LYS A 40 -3.54 12.86 -3.81
C LYS A 40 -3.69 11.45 -3.24
N VAL A 41 -4.29 10.58 -4.04
CA VAL A 41 -4.33 9.15 -3.79
C VAL A 41 -3.46 8.46 -4.83
N THR A 42 -2.49 7.68 -4.37
CA THR A 42 -1.63 6.86 -5.21
C THR A 42 -1.97 5.40 -4.95
N TYR A 43 -2.16 4.62 -6.02
CA TYR A 43 -2.34 3.18 -5.92
C TYR A 43 -1.02 2.46 -6.21
N ILE A 44 -0.63 1.56 -5.30
CA ILE A 44 0.52 0.69 -5.47
C ILE A 44 0.00 -0.74 -5.52
N ASP A 45 0.07 -1.35 -6.69
CA ASP A 45 -0.44 -2.69 -6.94
C ASP A 45 0.67 -3.75 -6.83
N ASN A 46 0.25 -4.99 -6.64
CA ASN A 46 1.14 -6.16 -6.59
C ASN A 46 2.12 -6.14 -5.40
N CYS A 47 1.69 -5.62 -4.25
CA CYS A 47 2.47 -5.63 -3.02
C CYS A 47 2.38 -7.03 -2.36
N ASP A 48 3.52 -7.64 -2.08
CA ASP A 48 3.59 -8.92 -1.37
C ASP A 48 3.37 -8.71 0.13
N LYS A 49 2.23 -9.19 0.64
CA LYS A 49 1.83 -8.98 2.04
C LYS A 49 2.84 -9.58 3.02
N ASP A 50 3.50 -10.68 2.66
CA ASP A 50 4.43 -11.38 3.56
C ASP A 50 5.79 -10.67 3.64
N LEU A 51 6.04 -9.73 2.71
CA LEU A 51 7.24 -8.90 2.65
C LEU A 51 6.98 -7.46 3.10
N MET A 52 5.73 -7.10 3.41
CA MET A 52 5.41 -5.75 3.89
C MET A 52 6.06 -5.50 5.25
N SER A 53 6.65 -4.32 5.39
CA SER A 53 7.28 -3.82 6.62
C SER A 53 7.21 -2.29 6.64
N LEU A 54 7.56 -1.69 7.76
CA LEU A 54 7.64 -0.22 7.87
C LEU A 54 8.68 0.34 6.89
N GLN A 55 9.81 -0.34 6.72
CA GLN A 55 10.84 0.05 5.76
C GLN A 55 10.31 0.01 4.31
N VAL A 56 9.50 -1.00 3.97
CA VAL A 56 8.89 -1.07 2.63
C VAL A 56 7.92 0.08 2.41
N ILE A 57 7.17 0.49 3.44
CA ILE A 57 6.30 1.68 3.37
C ILE A 57 7.13 2.96 3.20
N ASP A 58 8.25 3.09 3.92
CA ASP A 58 9.20 4.21 3.76
C ASP A 58 9.72 4.27 2.32
N ASP A 59 10.17 3.15 1.76
CA ASP A 59 10.68 3.07 0.39
C ASP A 59 9.59 3.47 -0.64
N MET A 60 8.33 3.08 -0.42
CA MET A 60 7.19 3.47 -1.26
C MET A 60 6.94 4.98 -1.25
N VAL A 61 7.07 5.60 -0.07
CA VAL A 61 6.84 7.03 0.13
C VAL A 61 8.01 7.85 -0.41
N GLU A 62 9.24 7.38 -0.21
CA GLU A 62 10.45 7.96 -0.81
C GLU A 62 10.38 7.94 -2.34
N ALA A 63 9.89 6.85 -2.93
CA ALA A 63 9.68 6.74 -4.38
C ALA A 63 8.67 7.78 -4.92
N LEU A 64 7.80 8.33 -4.07
CA LEU A 64 6.88 9.42 -4.42
C LEU A 64 7.50 10.82 -4.22
N GLY A 65 8.77 10.90 -3.82
CA GLY A 65 9.51 12.14 -3.61
C GLY A 65 9.46 12.69 -2.20
N TYR A 66 8.98 11.90 -1.24
CA TYR A 66 8.88 12.27 0.16
C TYR A 66 10.05 11.68 0.95
N SER A 67 11.07 12.49 1.25
CA SER A 67 12.29 12.05 1.94
C SER A 67 12.41 12.63 3.37
N GLU A 68 11.30 13.00 4.00
CA GLU A 68 11.35 13.64 5.31
C GLU A 68 11.59 12.62 6.43
N GLN A 69 12.46 13.00 7.38
CA GLN A 69 12.92 12.13 8.49
C GLN A 69 11.84 11.80 9.54
N PHE A 70 10.63 12.36 9.42
CA PHE A 70 9.57 12.21 10.42
C PHE A 70 8.19 12.06 9.75
N MET A 71 8.00 10.96 9.03
CA MET A 71 6.69 10.55 8.52
C MET A 71 5.91 9.83 9.63
N ASN A 72 4.64 10.18 9.81
CA ASN A 72 3.71 9.38 10.62
C ASN A 72 2.80 8.61 9.68
N TYR A 73 2.84 7.29 9.76
CA TYR A 73 1.99 6.42 8.95
C TYR A 73 0.78 5.95 9.71
N TYR A 74 -0.31 5.78 8.97
CA TYR A 74 -1.57 5.31 9.50
C TYR A 74 -2.23 4.34 8.52
N TYR A 75 -2.83 3.27 9.02
CA TYR A 75 -3.79 2.46 8.27
C TYR A 75 -5.20 2.70 8.78
N LYS A 76 -6.17 2.44 7.91
CA LYS A 76 -7.60 2.52 8.23
C LYS A 76 -8.18 1.13 8.35
N ILE A 77 -8.83 0.83 9.47
CA ILE A 77 -9.59 -0.42 9.62
C ILE A 77 -10.76 -0.42 8.62
N PRO A 78 -10.94 -1.50 7.83
CA PRO A 78 -12.03 -1.59 6.87
C PRO A 78 -13.40 -1.37 7.51
N ASN A 79 -14.30 -0.68 6.79
CA ASN A 79 -15.67 -0.36 7.22
C ASN A 79 -15.80 0.53 8.47
N MET A 80 -14.71 1.10 8.97
CA MET A 80 -14.74 2.13 10.02
C MET A 80 -14.61 3.53 9.41
N ASP A 81 -14.94 4.56 10.19
CA ASP A 81 -14.74 5.97 9.81
C ASP A 81 -13.30 6.40 10.10
N LEU A 82 -12.84 7.54 9.57
CA LEU A 82 -11.49 8.03 9.90
C LEU A 82 -11.36 8.39 11.38
N SER A 83 -12.40 8.94 12.02
CA SER A 83 -12.41 9.31 13.44
C SER A 83 -12.20 8.15 14.40
N ASN A 84 -12.56 6.92 14.03
CA ASN A 84 -12.48 5.75 14.92
C ASN A 84 -11.66 4.57 14.35
N GLY A 85 -11.42 4.56 13.04
CA GLY A 85 -10.77 3.46 12.33
C GLY A 85 -9.30 3.69 12.00
N LEU A 86 -8.78 4.91 12.21
CA LEU A 86 -7.38 5.22 11.90
C LEU A 86 -6.45 4.71 13.02
N LYS A 87 -5.42 3.96 12.65
CA LYS A 87 -4.42 3.38 13.56
C LYS A 87 -3.03 3.74 13.09
N SER A 88 -2.17 4.17 14.03
CA SER A 88 -0.77 4.48 13.73
C SER A 88 -0.02 3.20 13.43
N ILE A 89 0.88 3.26 12.44
CA ILE A 89 1.92 2.26 12.20
C ILE A 89 3.19 2.80 12.85
N GLN A 90 3.72 2.10 13.85
CA GLN A 90 4.93 2.53 14.57
C GLN A 90 6.09 1.54 14.38
N SER A 91 5.78 0.30 13.99
CA SER A 91 6.74 -0.76 13.78
C SER A 91 6.21 -1.80 12.79
N ASP A 92 7.07 -2.74 12.39
CA ASP A 92 6.70 -3.88 11.55
C ASP A 92 5.60 -4.76 12.17
N PHE A 93 5.35 -4.69 13.49
CA PHE A 93 4.26 -5.43 14.13
C PHE A 93 2.86 -4.86 13.80
N ASP A 94 2.80 -3.62 13.30
CA ASP A 94 1.56 -2.94 12.96
C ASP A 94 1.19 -3.08 11.46
N VAL A 95 2.07 -3.70 10.66
CA VAL A 95 1.97 -3.85 9.20
C VAL A 95 1.31 -5.18 8.83
#